data_AF-A0A7J6QJJ7-F1
#
_entry.id   AF-A0A7J6QJJ7-F1
#
_cell.length_a   1.000
_cell.length_b   1.000
_cell.length_c   1.000
_cell.angle_alpha   90.00
_cell.angle_beta   90.00
_cell.angle_gamma   90.00
#
_symmetry.space_group_name_H-M   'P 1'
#
loop_
_entity.id
_entity.type
_entity.pdbx_description
1 polymer ?
#
loop_
_entity_poly.entity_id
_entity_poly.type
_entity_poly.pdbx_seq_one_letter_code
_entity_poly.pdbx_strand_id
1 'polypeptide(L)'
;MSYDHRRRSRSRSRDRYGGNFGGSRGYDTGGFSGMGGAGGFGFGGGGGSSAFMNSGLGARLHSQDWNHIQLTKFEKNFYIEHPDVSRLTPEEVDNVRRKYDITIVAGRNVPHPIVTFEQAGFPDYILHEVAQAGFVAPTPIQIQGWPVAMSGRDMVGIAETGSGKTLAFLLPAIVHINAQPYLQRGDGPIVLVMAPTRELAVQIQEECNKFGKSSKIKNTCCYGGVPRGPQARDLSEGVEICIATPGRLIDFLESQRTNLRRVTYLVLDEADRMLDMGFEPQIRKITSQIRPDRQTLLWSATWPKEVQGLARDLCREEPVHINVGTLTLKACHNVTQYVDVVQEYEKRDRLKQLLERVMDGSKLLIFTDTKRGADDLTRTLRCGWLG
;
A
#
# COMPACT_ATOMS: atom_id res chain seq x y z
N MET A 1 13.25 48.99 30.74
CA MET A 1 13.00 50.36 30.24
C MET A 1 11.81 50.29 29.30
N SER A 2 10.63 50.61 29.82
CA SER A 2 9.37 50.68 29.08
C SER A 2 9.30 51.99 28.34
N TYR A 3 8.89 51.99 27.07
CA TYR A 3 8.06 53.06 26.52
C TYR A 3 7.09 52.49 25.48
N ASP A 4 5.82 52.66 25.83
CA ASP A 4 4.59 52.41 25.10
C ASP A 4 4.35 53.55 24.10
N HIS A 5 3.94 53.24 22.88
CA HIS A 5 3.25 54.22 22.03
C HIS A 5 2.20 53.55 21.14
N ARG A 6 0.97 53.58 21.66
CA ARG A 6 -0.28 53.48 20.89
C ARG A 6 -0.38 54.62 19.86
N ARG A 7 -0.78 54.29 18.63
CA ARG A 7 -1.61 55.18 17.79
C ARG A 7 -2.76 54.38 17.15
N ARG A 8 -3.97 54.83 17.44
CA ARG A 8 -5.25 54.48 16.79
C ARG A 8 -5.64 55.59 15.81
N SER A 9 -6.19 55.21 14.65
CA SER A 9 -7.19 55.98 13.88
C SER A 9 -7.84 55.03 12.84
N ARG A 10 -9.08 54.56 13.05
CA ARG A 10 -10.35 55.06 12.44
C ARG A 10 -10.34 54.98 10.90
N SER A 11 -10.95 53.97 10.27
CA SER A 11 -12.39 53.73 10.01
C SER A 11 -12.81 54.20 8.61
N ARG A 12 -13.36 53.29 7.78
CA ARG A 12 -14.40 53.58 6.78
C ARG A 12 -15.05 52.29 6.27
N SER A 13 -16.32 52.10 6.65
CA SER A 13 -17.27 51.15 6.07
C SER A 13 -17.67 51.56 4.65
N ARG A 14 -18.04 50.57 3.83
CA ARG A 14 -19.07 50.70 2.79
C ARG A 14 -19.76 49.35 2.58
N ASP A 15 -20.97 49.26 3.11
CA ASP A 15 -22.04 48.40 2.60
C ASP A 15 -22.49 48.92 1.22
N ARG A 16 -23.02 48.04 0.34
CA ARG A 16 -24.48 47.90 0.08
C ARG A 16 -24.81 47.27 -1.29
N TYR A 17 -25.94 46.54 -1.30
CA TYR A 17 -26.81 46.05 -2.40
C TYR A 17 -26.40 44.75 -3.10
N GLY A 18 -27.18 43.65 -3.14
CA GLY A 18 -28.59 43.40 -2.78
C GLY A 18 -29.52 43.50 -3.99
N GLY A 19 -30.09 42.37 -4.45
CA GLY A 19 -31.14 42.34 -5.48
C GLY A 19 -31.57 40.93 -5.88
N ASN A 20 -32.84 40.62 -5.65
CA ASN A 20 -33.52 39.32 -5.66
C ASN A 20 -34.71 39.37 -6.63
N PHE A 21 -34.96 38.35 -7.44
CA PHE A 21 -36.23 38.00 -8.12
C PHE A 21 -36.09 36.54 -8.62
N GLY A 22 -37.02 35.58 -8.54
CA GLY A 22 -38.44 35.58 -8.22
C GLY A 22 -39.26 34.87 -9.33
N GLY A 23 -39.94 33.77 -9.00
CA GLY A 23 -41.08 33.17 -9.75
C GLY A 23 -40.78 31.80 -10.42
N SER A 24 -41.42 30.67 -10.14
CA SER A 24 -42.85 30.22 -10.03
C SER A 24 -43.40 29.51 -11.27
N ARG A 25 -43.90 28.29 -11.02
CA ARG A 25 -45.00 27.53 -11.67
C ARG A 25 -44.75 26.72 -12.96
N GLY A 26 -45.27 25.49 -12.94
CA GLY A 26 -45.60 24.69 -14.12
C GLY A 26 -45.87 23.22 -13.79
N TYR A 27 -47.13 22.86 -13.54
CA TYR A 27 -47.65 21.48 -13.60
C TYR A 27 -47.70 21.01 -15.07
N ASP A 28 -47.41 19.74 -15.37
CA ASP A 28 -48.29 18.91 -16.20
C ASP A 28 -47.89 17.42 -16.26
N THR A 29 -48.76 16.61 -15.67
CA THR A 29 -49.46 15.43 -16.20
C THR A 29 -49.03 14.83 -17.55
N GLY A 30 -48.80 13.51 -17.56
CA GLY A 30 -48.69 12.72 -18.79
C GLY A 30 -48.43 11.24 -18.52
N GLY A 31 -49.50 10.49 -18.24
CA GLY A 31 -49.45 9.03 -18.08
C GLY A 31 -49.28 8.29 -19.40
N PHE A 32 -48.70 7.10 -19.33
CA PHE A 32 -48.94 6.05 -20.32
C PHE A 32 -49.09 4.71 -19.61
N SER A 33 -50.32 4.20 -19.66
CA SER A 33 -50.69 2.84 -19.32
C SER A 33 -50.22 1.90 -20.44
N GLY A 34 -49.65 0.75 -20.08
CA GLY A 34 -49.17 -0.25 -21.03
C GLY A 34 -49.12 -1.64 -20.38
N MET A 35 -50.23 -2.34 -20.55
CA MET A 35 -50.65 -3.64 -20.03
C MET A 35 -49.68 -4.82 -20.23
N GLY A 36 -49.65 -5.74 -19.25
CA GLY A 36 -49.76 -7.18 -19.50
C GLY A 36 -48.47 -8.02 -19.44
N GLY A 37 -48.43 -9.00 -18.52
CA GLY A 37 -47.47 -10.10 -18.59
C GLY A 37 -47.22 -10.81 -17.26
N ALA A 38 -48.22 -11.53 -16.74
CA ALA A 38 -48.03 -12.50 -15.68
C ALA A 38 -47.22 -13.70 -16.19
N GLY A 39 -46.17 -14.07 -15.47
CA GLY A 39 -45.37 -15.27 -15.72
C GLY A 39 -44.42 -15.49 -14.55
N GLY A 40 -44.86 -16.26 -13.55
CA GLY A 40 -44.08 -16.56 -12.36
C GLY A 40 -42.90 -17.47 -12.67
N PHE A 41 -41.76 -17.23 -12.03
CA PHE A 41 -40.67 -18.21 -11.92
C PHE A 41 -39.98 -18.11 -10.56
N GLY A 42 -40.21 -19.18 -9.78
CA GLY A 42 -39.22 -19.89 -8.96
C GLY A 42 -38.19 -19.10 -8.17
N PHE A 43 -38.40 -19.06 -6.86
CA PHE A 43 -37.32 -19.01 -5.88
C PHE A 43 -36.34 -20.17 -6.13
N GLY A 44 -35.11 -19.84 -6.53
CA GLY A 44 -33.98 -20.75 -6.61
C GLY A 44 -32.80 -20.15 -5.86
N GLY A 45 -32.71 -20.44 -4.56
CA GLY A 45 -31.53 -20.14 -3.77
C GLY A 45 -30.34 -20.94 -4.28
N GLY A 46 -29.27 -20.23 -4.62
CA GLY A 46 -28.00 -20.82 -5.03
C GLY A 46 -26.85 -19.95 -4.53
N GLY A 47 -26.42 -20.19 -3.30
CA GLY A 47 -25.14 -19.71 -2.79
C GLY A 47 -24.03 -20.41 -3.56
N GLY A 48 -23.51 -19.73 -4.59
CA GLY A 48 -22.44 -20.19 -5.45
C GLY A 48 -21.25 -19.25 -5.35
N SER A 49 -20.15 -19.81 -4.87
CA SER A 49 -18.86 -19.20 -4.56
C SER A 49 -18.32 -18.25 -5.64
N SER A 50 -17.63 -17.22 -5.18
CA SER A 50 -16.89 -16.16 -5.87
C SER A 50 -15.77 -16.60 -6.84
N ALA A 51 -15.75 -17.87 -7.27
CA ALA A 51 -14.71 -18.44 -8.11
C ALA A 51 -14.95 -18.23 -9.63
N PHE A 52 -16.18 -17.95 -10.06
CA PHE A 52 -16.53 -17.89 -11.50
C PHE A 52 -16.45 -16.49 -12.14
N MET A 53 -16.11 -15.43 -11.41
CA MET A 53 -15.98 -14.07 -11.98
C MET A 53 -14.58 -13.72 -12.49
N ASN A 54 -13.56 -14.59 -12.30
CA ASN A 54 -12.17 -14.23 -12.57
C ASN A 54 -11.64 -14.66 -13.95
N SER A 55 -12.41 -15.42 -14.74
CA SER A 55 -11.94 -15.97 -16.03
C SER A 55 -11.88 -14.95 -17.18
N GLY A 56 -12.48 -13.76 -17.02
CA GLY A 56 -12.50 -12.70 -18.03
C GLY A 56 -11.68 -11.44 -17.72
N LEU A 57 -11.18 -11.29 -16.48
CA LEU A 57 -10.45 -10.09 -16.07
C LEU A 57 -9.09 -10.00 -16.78
N GLY A 58 -8.88 -8.90 -17.51
CA GLY A 58 -7.66 -8.72 -18.29
C GLY A 58 -7.62 -9.52 -19.58
N ALA A 59 -8.74 -10.04 -20.08
CA ALA A 59 -8.79 -10.73 -21.37
C ALA A 59 -8.56 -9.77 -22.55
N ARG A 60 -8.80 -8.47 -22.36
CA ARG A 60 -8.62 -7.42 -23.37
C ARG A 60 -7.28 -6.69 -23.25
N LEU A 61 -6.42 -7.10 -22.31
CA LEU A 61 -5.07 -6.54 -22.17
C LEU A 61 -4.18 -7.10 -23.28
N HIS A 62 -3.82 -6.23 -24.22
CA HIS A 62 -2.84 -6.56 -25.26
C HIS A 62 -1.45 -6.72 -24.63
N SER A 63 -0.69 -7.73 -25.05
CA SER A 63 0.71 -7.89 -24.68
C SER A 63 1.53 -6.70 -25.19
N GLN A 64 2.40 -6.15 -24.34
CA GLN A 64 3.35 -5.12 -24.76
C GLN A 64 4.60 -5.78 -25.34
N ASP A 65 5.01 -5.36 -26.52
CA ASP A 65 6.30 -5.75 -27.09
C ASP A 65 7.36 -4.70 -26.75
N TRP A 66 8.10 -4.96 -25.67
CA TRP A 66 9.12 -4.04 -25.16
C TRP A 66 10.36 -3.95 -26.05
N ASN A 67 10.58 -4.89 -26.98
CA ASN A 67 11.77 -4.88 -27.85
C ASN A 67 11.68 -3.79 -28.93
N HIS A 68 10.46 -3.40 -29.30
CA HIS A 68 10.19 -2.43 -30.36
C HIS A 68 9.79 -1.04 -29.83
N ILE A 69 9.75 -0.85 -28.51
CA ILE A 69 9.42 0.43 -27.87
C ILE A 69 10.72 1.11 -27.43
N GLN A 70 10.95 2.34 -27.88
CA GLN A 70 12.07 3.14 -27.38
C GLN A 70 11.80 3.55 -25.93
N LEU A 71 12.48 2.87 -25.01
CA LEU A 71 12.35 3.13 -23.58
C LEU A 71 13.15 4.37 -23.16
N THR A 72 12.51 5.29 -22.45
CA THR A 72 13.19 6.42 -21.81
C THR A 72 14.18 5.87 -20.78
N LYS A 73 15.45 6.27 -20.87
CA LYS A 73 16.45 5.94 -19.86
C LYS A 73 16.08 6.61 -18.54
N PHE A 74 16.36 5.93 -17.44
CA PHE A 74 16.15 6.47 -16.10
C PHE A 74 17.31 6.05 -15.21
N GLU A 75 17.58 6.86 -14.21
CA GLU A 75 18.58 6.57 -13.18
C GLU A 75 17.96 5.63 -12.14
N LYS A 76 18.78 4.70 -11.63
CA LYS A 76 18.36 3.68 -10.67
C LYS A 76 19.15 3.71 -9.38
N ASN A 77 20.45 4.00 -9.50
CA ASN A 77 21.37 3.95 -8.38
C ASN A 77 21.61 5.38 -7.89
N PHE A 78 20.95 5.72 -6.79
CA PHE A 78 21.09 6.99 -6.10
C PHE A 78 21.93 6.85 -4.82
N TYR A 79 22.33 5.62 -4.50
CA TYR A 79 22.99 5.34 -3.24
C TYR A 79 24.44 5.80 -3.29
N ILE A 80 24.73 6.81 -2.49
CA ILE A 80 26.08 7.24 -2.17
C ILE A 80 26.36 6.82 -0.74
N GLU A 81 27.26 5.86 -0.57
CA GLU A 81 27.58 5.32 0.74
C GLU A 81 28.22 6.39 1.63
N HIS A 82 27.69 6.55 2.84
CA HIS A 82 28.20 7.53 3.79
C HIS A 82 29.65 7.17 4.20
N PRO A 83 30.57 8.14 4.38
CA PRO A 83 31.97 7.86 4.75
C PRO A 83 32.14 7.01 6.03
N ASP A 84 31.21 7.09 6.96
CA ASP A 84 31.25 6.25 8.18
C ASP A 84 30.87 4.79 7.90
N VAL A 85 30.00 4.58 6.91
CA VAL A 85 29.50 3.26 6.53
C VAL A 85 30.49 2.55 5.61
N SER A 86 31.14 3.30 4.70
CA SER A 86 32.17 2.75 3.81
C SER A 86 33.48 2.38 4.53
N ARG A 87 33.74 2.98 5.69
CA ARG A 87 34.89 2.66 6.55
C ARG A 87 34.68 1.42 7.41
N LEU A 88 33.45 0.90 7.50
CA LEU A 88 33.18 -0.30 8.29
C LEU A 88 33.92 -1.51 7.71
N THR A 89 34.61 -2.22 8.59
CA THR A 89 35.20 -3.52 8.27
C THR A 89 34.11 -4.58 8.11
N PRO A 90 34.38 -5.69 7.40
CA PRO A 90 33.40 -6.78 7.26
C PRO A 90 32.90 -7.32 8.61
N GLU A 91 33.76 -7.37 9.62
CA GLU A 91 33.39 -7.81 10.97
C GLU A 91 32.43 -6.83 11.65
N GLU A 92 32.66 -5.52 11.52
CA GLU A 92 31.76 -4.49 12.05
C GLU A 92 30.40 -4.51 11.35
N VAL A 93 30.38 -4.70 10.03
CA VAL A 93 29.16 -4.87 9.25
C VAL A 93 28.35 -6.07 9.77
N ASP A 94 29.01 -7.21 9.98
CA ASP A 94 28.36 -8.41 10.50
C ASP A 94 27.90 -8.24 11.96
N ASN A 95 28.64 -7.46 12.77
CA ASN A 95 28.24 -7.10 14.13
C ASN A 95 26.97 -6.24 14.12
N VAL A 96 26.86 -5.26 13.21
CA VAL A 96 25.64 -4.46 13.04
C VAL A 96 24.46 -5.34 12.62
N ARG A 97 24.65 -6.21 11.62
CA ARG A 97 23.62 -7.14 11.17
C ARG A 97 23.13 -8.06 12.31
N ARG A 98 24.06 -8.65 13.07
CA ARG A 98 23.74 -9.46 14.25
C ARG A 98 23.00 -8.68 15.33
N LYS A 99 23.38 -7.42 15.60
CA LYS A 99 22.74 -6.57 16.60
C LYS A 99 21.25 -6.31 16.30
N TYR A 100 20.90 -6.20 15.03
CA TYR A 100 19.53 -5.90 14.58
C TYR A 100 18.80 -7.12 14.00
N ASP A 101 19.30 -8.33 14.24
CA ASP A 101 18.75 -9.59 13.72
C ASP A 101 18.54 -9.60 12.19
N ILE A 102 19.46 -8.98 11.46
CA ILE A 102 19.43 -8.87 10.00
C ILE A 102 20.25 -10.02 9.41
N THR A 103 19.64 -10.80 8.52
CA THR A 103 20.29 -11.87 7.77
C THR A 103 20.19 -11.57 6.27
N ILE A 104 21.32 -11.60 5.57
CA ILE A 104 21.34 -11.59 4.10
C ILE A 104 21.28 -13.04 3.62
N VAL A 105 20.12 -13.45 3.12
CA VAL A 105 19.87 -14.83 2.68
C VAL A 105 20.37 -15.05 1.25
N ALA A 106 20.27 -14.04 0.40
CA ALA A 106 20.73 -14.08 -0.99
C ALA A 106 21.12 -12.68 -1.49
N GLY A 107 21.90 -12.65 -2.58
CA GLY A 107 22.39 -11.43 -3.20
C GLY A 107 23.90 -11.23 -3.00
N ARG A 108 24.56 -10.73 -4.04
CA ARG A 108 26.00 -10.42 -4.06
C ARG A 108 26.23 -8.94 -3.83
N ASN A 109 27.40 -8.53 -3.30
CA ASN A 109 27.78 -7.11 -3.13
C ASN A 109 26.66 -6.27 -2.50
N VAL A 110 26.10 -6.76 -1.40
CA VAL A 110 25.01 -6.08 -0.69
C VAL A 110 25.59 -4.86 0.03
N PRO A 111 25.04 -3.63 -0.19
CA PRO A 111 25.45 -2.43 0.52
C PRO A 111 25.48 -2.61 2.03
N HIS A 112 26.40 -1.93 2.71
CA HIS A 112 26.51 -2.02 4.16
C HIS A 112 25.25 -1.46 4.86
N PRO A 113 24.90 -1.99 6.04
CA PRO A 113 23.77 -1.49 6.83
C PRO A 113 24.05 -0.09 7.39
N ILE A 114 23.03 0.76 7.43
CA ILE A 114 23.09 2.12 8.01
C ILE A 114 22.47 2.11 9.40
N VAL A 115 23.02 2.83 10.38
CA VAL A 115 22.50 2.87 11.75
C VAL A 115 21.78 4.18 12.12
N THR A 116 21.99 5.24 11.34
CA THR A 116 21.29 6.53 11.51
C THR A 116 20.64 7.00 10.21
N PHE A 117 19.71 7.95 10.29
CA PHE A 117 19.03 8.47 9.08
C PHE A 117 19.99 9.22 8.16
N GLU A 118 20.98 9.93 8.70
CA GLU A 118 21.97 10.71 7.95
C GLU A 118 22.85 9.79 7.08
N GLN A 119 23.09 8.56 7.55
CA GLN A 119 23.85 7.55 6.82
C GLN A 119 23.07 6.93 5.66
N ALA A 120 21.74 7.10 5.60
CA ALA A 120 20.90 6.51 4.55
C ALA A 120 21.16 7.10 3.16
N GLY A 121 21.85 8.25 3.07
CA GLY A 121 22.10 8.94 1.81
C GLY A 121 20.84 9.56 1.20
N PHE A 122 19.82 9.84 2.03
CA PHE A 122 18.63 10.54 1.58
C PHE A 122 18.86 12.04 1.43
N PRO A 123 18.19 12.70 0.46
CA PRO A 123 18.18 14.16 0.38
C PRO A 123 17.57 14.83 1.62
N ASP A 124 18.00 16.05 1.93
CA ASP A 124 17.58 16.83 3.12
C ASP A 124 16.06 16.94 3.28
N TYR A 125 15.32 17.06 2.17
CA TYR A 125 13.87 17.16 2.22
C TYR A 125 13.20 15.88 2.76
N ILE A 126 13.78 14.69 2.54
CA ILE A 126 13.30 13.44 3.13
C ILE A 126 13.65 13.39 4.61
N LEU A 127 14.90 13.72 4.96
CA LEU A 127 15.38 13.70 6.35
C LEU A 127 14.55 14.64 7.23
N HIS A 128 14.16 15.80 6.70
CA HIS A 128 13.27 16.73 7.37
C HIS A 128 11.87 16.13 7.61
N GLU A 129 11.26 15.44 6.64
CA GLU A 129 9.98 14.75 6.84
C GLU A 129 10.07 13.63 7.88
N VAL A 130 11.16 12.85 7.86
CA VAL A 130 11.41 11.80 8.85
C VAL A 130 11.54 12.38 10.26
N ALA A 131 12.25 13.51 10.41
CA ALA A 131 12.38 14.22 11.68
C ALA A 131 11.03 14.81 12.14
N GLN A 132 10.24 15.40 11.24
CA GLN A 132 8.91 15.92 11.56
C GLN A 132 7.91 14.83 11.96
N ALA A 133 8.02 13.64 11.38
CA ALA A 133 7.24 12.47 11.78
C ALA A 133 7.62 11.94 13.17
N GLY A 134 8.72 12.41 13.77
CA GLY A 134 9.15 12.07 15.13
C GLY A 134 9.87 10.72 15.22
N PHE A 135 10.40 10.20 14.11
CA PHE A 135 11.19 8.98 14.15
C PHE A 135 12.58 9.23 14.73
N VAL A 136 12.99 8.37 15.67
CA VAL A 136 14.25 8.53 16.41
C VAL A 136 15.41 7.76 15.78
N ALA A 137 15.13 6.60 15.17
CA ALA A 137 16.11 5.76 14.52
C ALA A 137 15.44 4.87 13.45
N PRO A 138 16.19 4.43 12.42
CA PRO A 138 15.69 3.46 11.44
C PRO A 138 15.37 2.11 12.08
N THR A 139 14.30 1.46 11.62
CA THR A 139 13.99 0.09 12.03
C THR A 139 14.94 -0.92 11.37
N PRO A 140 15.10 -2.15 11.91
CA PRO A 140 16.03 -3.14 11.35
C PRO A 140 15.86 -3.41 9.85
N ILE A 141 14.62 -3.42 9.35
CA ILE A 141 14.37 -3.63 7.93
C ILE A 141 14.75 -2.39 7.09
N GLN A 142 14.67 -1.19 7.65
CA GLN A 142 15.09 0.05 7.01
C GLN A 142 16.62 0.18 6.99
N ILE A 143 17.30 -0.21 8.07
CA ILE A 143 18.76 -0.25 8.23
C ILE A 143 19.46 -0.92 7.05
N GLN A 144 18.92 -2.06 6.57
CA GLN A 144 19.50 -2.77 5.43
C GLN A 144 18.71 -2.52 4.13
N GLY A 145 17.40 -2.26 4.22
CA GLY A 145 16.52 -2.09 3.07
C GLY A 145 16.76 -0.80 2.31
N TRP A 146 17.01 0.33 2.99
CA TRP A 146 17.21 1.61 2.28
C TRP A 146 18.45 1.65 1.41
N PRO A 147 19.66 1.25 1.88
CA PRO A 147 20.84 1.17 1.02
C PRO A 147 20.61 0.30 -0.23
N VAL A 148 19.93 -0.83 -0.05
CA VAL A 148 19.63 -1.76 -1.15
C VAL A 148 18.62 -1.15 -2.13
N ALA A 149 17.52 -0.59 -1.65
CA ALA A 149 16.51 0.05 -2.49
C ALA A 149 17.07 1.27 -3.24
N MET A 150 17.86 2.11 -2.56
CA MET A 150 18.52 3.29 -3.16
C MET A 150 19.59 2.90 -4.18
N SER A 151 20.18 1.70 -4.07
CA SER A 151 21.15 1.20 -5.06
C SER A 151 20.51 0.77 -6.39
N GLY A 152 19.18 0.77 -6.47
CA GLY A 152 18.44 0.43 -7.69
C GLY A 152 18.31 -1.06 -7.97
N ARG A 153 18.69 -1.91 -6.99
CA ARG A 153 18.65 -3.37 -7.10
C ARG A 153 17.28 -3.93 -6.75
N ASP A 154 16.96 -5.06 -7.37
CA ASP A 154 15.78 -5.84 -6.99
C ASP A 154 16.00 -6.45 -5.62
N MET A 155 14.95 -6.48 -4.80
CA MET A 155 15.07 -6.96 -3.43
C MET A 155 13.82 -7.65 -2.89
N VAL A 156 14.06 -8.51 -1.91
CA VAL A 156 13.05 -9.17 -1.09
C VAL A 156 13.33 -8.79 0.36
N GLY A 157 12.37 -8.13 1.00
CA GLY A 157 12.44 -7.76 2.42
C GLY A 157 11.43 -8.55 3.24
N ILE A 158 11.93 -9.47 4.08
CA ILE A 158 11.13 -10.27 5.01
C ILE A 158 11.29 -9.70 6.41
N ALA A 159 10.19 -9.26 6.99
CA ALA A 159 10.14 -8.76 8.36
C ALA A 159 8.71 -8.84 8.89
N GLU A 160 8.53 -8.92 10.21
CA GLU A 160 7.20 -8.98 10.84
C GLU A 160 6.30 -7.77 10.50
N THR A 161 5.00 -7.90 10.76
CA THR A 161 4.06 -6.78 10.65
C THR A 161 4.42 -5.68 11.65
N GLY A 162 4.24 -4.41 11.26
CA GLY A 162 4.62 -3.27 12.11
C GLY A 162 6.12 -2.94 12.16
N SER A 163 6.98 -3.70 11.47
CA SER A 163 8.44 -3.45 11.42
C SER A 163 8.88 -2.23 10.59
N GLY A 164 7.94 -1.46 10.01
CA GLY A 164 8.25 -0.26 9.23
C GLY A 164 8.57 -0.51 7.74
N LYS A 165 8.15 -1.65 7.17
CA LYS A 165 8.33 -1.98 5.73
C LYS A 165 7.78 -0.92 4.78
N THR A 166 6.66 -0.27 5.13
CA THR A 166 6.05 0.76 4.29
C THR A 166 7.01 1.91 4.00
N LEU A 167 7.69 2.44 5.02
CA LEU A 167 8.71 3.50 4.82
C LEU A 167 10.01 2.95 4.22
N ALA A 168 10.28 1.65 4.38
CA ALA A 168 11.43 1.01 3.76
C ALA A 168 11.37 1.09 2.23
N PHE A 169 10.18 0.97 1.62
CA PHE A 169 10.03 1.15 0.17
C PHE A 169 9.57 2.54 -0.27
N LEU A 170 8.84 3.28 0.58
CA LEU A 170 8.26 4.57 0.19
C LEU A 170 9.28 5.70 0.10
N LEU A 171 10.22 5.81 1.05
CA LEU A 171 11.21 6.88 1.03
C LEU A 171 12.16 6.77 -0.18
N PRO A 172 12.70 5.59 -0.52
CA PRO A 172 13.45 5.41 -1.76
C PRO A 172 12.60 5.69 -3.00
N ALA A 173 11.31 5.34 -3.00
CA ALA A 173 10.40 5.63 -4.10
C ALA A 173 10.24 7.14 -4.36
N ILE A 174 10.23 7.97 -3.32
CA ILE A 174 10.17 9.43 -3.46
C ILE A 174 11.46 9.97 -4.12
N VAL A 175 12.63 9.49 -3.70
CA VAL A 175 13.90 9.88 -4.35
C VAL A 175 13.92 9.44 -5.81
N HIS A 176 13.48 8.22 -6.07
CA HIS A 176 13.38 7.64 -7.41
C HIS A 176 12.47 8.47 -8.33
N ILE A 177 11.34 8.98 -7.83
CA ILE A 177 10.44 9.87 -8.58
C ILE A 177 11.14 11.19 -8.91
N ASN A 178 11.76 11.82 -7.91
CA ASN A 178 12.38 13.15 -8.07
C ASN A 178 13.58 13.16 -9.03
N ALA A 179 14.21 12.01 -9.24
CA ALA A 179 15.28 11.84 -10.22
C ALA A 179 14.78 11.59 -11.66
N GLN A 180 13.46 11.57 -11.89
CA GLN A 180 12.89 11.34 -13.21
C GLN A 180 12.28 12.60 -13.84
N PRO A 181 12.17 12.64 -15.17
CA PRO A 181 11.43 13.70 -15.85
C PRO A 181 9.99 13.77 -15.33
N TYR A 182 9.49 14.98 -15.10
CA TYR A 182 8.11 15.22 -14.70
C TYR A 182 7.11 14.52 -15.63
N LEU A 183 5.97 14.12 -15.08
CA LEU A 183 4.91 13.48 -15.83
C LEU A 183 4.36 14.42 -16.91
N GLN A 184 4.19 13.87 -18.10
CA GLN A 184 3.47 14.52 -19.18
C GLN A 184 2.01 14.07 -19.22
N ARG A 185 1.14 14.81 -19.92
CA ARG A 185 -0.25 14.39 -20.08
C ARG A 185 -0.31 13.04 -20.79
N GLY A 186 -1.03 12.09 -20.20
CA GLY A 186 -1.15 10.71 -20.71
C GLY A 186 -0.07 9.76 -20.18
N ASP A 187 0.92 10.24 -19.43
CA ASP A 187 1.85 9.37 -18.72
C ASP A 187 1.13 8.59 -17.61
N GLY A 188 1.53 7.33 -17.46
CA GLY A 188 1.20 6.53 -16.29
C GLY A 188 2.09 6.82 -15.09
N PRO A 189 1.89 6.12 -13.96
CA PRO A 189 2.71 6.29 -12.77
C PRO A 189 4.16 5.88 -12.98
N ILE A 190 5.04 6.44 -12.15
CA ILE A 190 6.46 6.07 -12.05
C ILE A 190 6.62 4.92 -11.04
N VAL A 191 5.88 5.00 -9.94
CA VAL A 191 5.85 4.01 -8.86
C VAL A 191 4.51 3.32 -8.84
N LEU A 192 4.53 1.98 -8.84
CA LEU A 192 3.35 1.15 -8.61
C LEU A 192 3.54 0.34 -7.33
N VAL A 193 2.61 0.47 -6.39
CA VAL A 193 2.53 -0.37 -5.18
C VAL A 193 1.29 -1.25 -5.27
N MET A 194 1.49 -2.57 -5.30
CA MET A 194 0.40 -3.54 -5.23
C MET A 194 0.22 -4.04 -3.80
N ALA A 195 -1.03 -4.03 -3.33
CA ALA A 195 -1.43 -4.52 -2.01
C ALA A 195 -2.63 -5.49 -2.13
N PRO A 196 -2.75 -6.50 -1.23
CA PRO A 196 -3.82 -7.51 -1.29
C PRO A 196 -5.21 -6.97 -0.95
N THR A 197 -5.30 -5.99 -0.04
CA THR A 197 -6.58 -5.50 0.49
C THR A 197 -6.76 -4.02 0.26
N ARG A 198 -8.03 -3.59 0.26
CA ARG A 198 -8.38 -2.16 0.17
C ARG A 198 -7.81 -1.39 1.37
N GLU A 199 -7.94 -1.96 2.55
CA GLU A 199 -7.58 -1.33 3.81
C GLU A 199 -6.07 -1.04 3.84
N LEU A 200 -5.24 -2.01 3.44
CA LEU A 200 -3.80 -1.81 3.35
C LEU A 200 -3.44 -0.79 2.28
N ALA A 201 -4.09 -0.83 1.12
CA ALA A 201 -3.85 0.14 0.04
C ALA A 201 -4.15 1.59 0.49
N VAL A 202 -5.22 1.79 1.27
CA VAL A 202 -5.55 3.10 1.85
C VAL A 202 -4.53 3.52 2.90
N GLN A 203 -4.08 2.61 3.77
CA GLN A 203 -3.03 2.90 4.75
C GLN A 203 -1.72 3.34 4.09
N ILE A 204 -1.29 2.65 3.03
CA ILE A 204 -0.10 3.04 2.27
C ILE A 204 -0.32 4.42 1.64
N GLN A 205 -1.51 4.71 1.10
CA GLN A 205 -1.83 6.02 0.56
C GLN A 205 -1.73 7.14 1.62
N GLU A 206 -2.18 6.89 2.84
CA GLU A 206 -2.05 7.84 3.95
C GLU A 206 -0.58 8.13 4.27
N GLU A 207 0.29 7.12 4.27
CA GLU A 207 1.74 7.32 4.42
C GLU A 207 2.32 8.10 3.23
N CYS A 208 1.93 7.79 1.99
CA CYS A 208 2.30 8.58 0.81
C CYS A 208 1.90 10.06 0.94
N ASN A 209 0.73 10.34 1.51
CA ASN A 209 0.26 11.70 1.75
C ASN A 209 1.02 12.42 2.87
N LYS A 210 1.64 11.70 3.82
CA LYS A 210 2.50 12.30 4.83
C LYS A 210 3.84 12.70 4.21
N PHE A 211 4.55 11.74 3.61
CA PHE A 211 5.92 11.94 3.13
C PHE A 211 6.02 12.57 1.72
N GLY A 212 4.95 12.53 0.91
CA GLY A 212 4.95 13.10 -0.44
C GLY A 212 4.66 14.60 -0.49
N LYS A 213 4.19 15.22 0.61
CA LYS A 213 3.74 16.62 0.65
C LYS A 213 4.84 17.62 0.30
N SER A 214 6.04 17.46 0.85
CA SER A 214 7.17 18.36 0.56
C SER A 214 7.63 18.28 -0.89
N SER A 215 7.50 17.12 -1.54
CA SER A 215 7.94 16.90 -2.92
C SER A 215 6.86 17.17 -3.98
N LYS A 216 5.67 17.65 -3.59
CA LYS A 216 4.51 17.86 -4.48
C LYS A 216 4.14 16.60 -5.31
N ILE A 217 4.42 15.42 -4.78
CA ILE A 217 4.16 14.14 -5.41
C ILE A 217 2.66 13.83 -5.29
N LYS A 218 2.01 13.56 -6.41
CA LYS A 218 0.61 13.13 -6.44
C LYS A 218 0.55 11.61 -6.35
N ASN A 219 -0.46 11.12 -5.64
CA ASN A 219 -0.75 9.72 -5.53
C ASN A 219 -2.25 9.46 -5.65
N THR A 220 -2.62 8.23 -6.01
CA THR A 220 -4.01 7.75 -5.93
C THR A 220 -4.05 6.28 -5.49
N CYS A 221 -5.21 5.86 -4.99
CA CYS A 221 -5.44 4.50 -4.52
C CYS A 221 -6.58 3.84 -5.30
N CYS A 222 -6.26 2.77 -6.03
CA CYS A 222 -7.15 2.06 -6.94
C CYS A 222 -7.60 0.72 -6.36
N TYR A 223 -8.84 0.63 -5.90
CA TYR A 223 -9.40 -0.61 -5.35
C TYR A 223 -10.90 -0.76 -5.62
N GLY A 224 -11.38 -2.01 -5.59
CA GLY A 224 -12.77 -2.41 -5.84
C GLY A 224 -13.79 -1.94 -4.78
N GLY A 225 -15.08 -2.03 -5.10
CA GLY A 225 -16.17 -1.77 -4.13
C GLY A 225 -16.50 -0.29 -3.85
N VAL A 226 -15.84 0.64 -4.56
CA VAL A 226 -16.15 2.08 -4.54
C VAL A 226 -16.29 2.63 -5.97
N PRO A 227 -16.93 3.81 -6.14
CA PRO A 227 -17.14 4.42 -7.45
C PRO A 227 -15.85 4.55 -8.25
N ARG A 228 -15.92 4.18 -9.52
CA ARG A 228 -14.80 4.13 -10.46
C ARG A 228 -14.35 5.51 -10.95
N GLY A 229 -15.28 6.47 -11.01
CA GLY A 229 -15.07 7.79 -11.60
C GLY A 229 -13.92 8.60 -10.99
N PRO A 230 -13.88 8.81 -9.66
CA PRO A 230 -12.81 9.58 -9.02
C PRO A 230 -11.42 8.99 -9.26
N GLN A 231 -11.24 7.68 -9.05
CA GLN A 231 -9.98 6.98 -9.29
C GLN A 231 -9.53 7.09 -10.77
N ALA A 232 -10.47 6.93 -11.71
CA ALA A 232 -10.17 7.08 -13.14
C ALA A 232 -9.73 8.50 -13.51
N ARG A 233 -10.33 9.51 -12.86
CA ARG A 233 -9.99 10.92 -13.05
C ARG A 233 -8.57 11.20 -12.54
N ASP A 234 -8.25 10.79 -11.32
CA ASP A 234 -6.91 10.97 -10.75
C ASP A 234 -5.84 10.35 -11.66
N LEU A 235 -6.06 9.12 -12.12
CA LEU A 235 -5.16 8.44 -13.06
C LEU A 235 -5.01 9.19 -14.40
N SER A 236 -6.10 9.78 -14.91
CA SER A 236 -6.08 10.53 -16.17
C SER A 236 -5.40 11.90 -16.03
N GLU A 237 -5.46 12.50 -14.85
CA GLU A 237 -4.77 13.76 -14.51
C GLU A 237 -3.25 13.58 -14.30
N GLY A 238 -2.81 12.32 -14.12
CA GLY A 238 -1.42 11.94 -13.90
C GLY A 238 -1.04 11.95 -12.42
N VAL A 239 -0.52 10.82 -11.96
CA VAL A 239 -0.02 10.60 -10.59
C VAL A 239 1.33 9.91 -10.64
N GLU A 240 2.27 10.32 -9.81
CA GLU A 240 3.59 9.70 -9.76
C GLU A 240 3.55 8.35 -9.03
N ILE A 241 2.70 8.22 -8.00
CA ILE A 241 2.50 6.98 -7.23
C ILE A 241 1.08 6.44 -7.44
N CYS A 242 0.96 5.20 -7.89
CA CYS A 242 -0.29 4.46 -7.88
C CYS A 242 -0.21 3.34 -6.85
N ILE A 243 -1.11 3.35 -5.86
CA ILE A 243 -1.33 2.22 -4.94
C ILE A 243 -2.56 1.48 -5.42
N ALA A 244 -2.52 0.16 -5.57
CA ALA A 244 -3.66 -0.55 -6.12
C ALA A 244 -3.83 -1.99 -5.61
N THR A 245 -5.09 -2.41 -5.55
CA THR A 245 -5.40 -3.85 -5.55
C THR A 245 -5.43 -4.37 -6.99
N PRO A 246 -4.93 -5.59 -7.26
CA PRO A 246 -4.71 -6.07 -8.63
C PRO A 246 -5.96 -6.00 -9.53
N GLY A 247 -7.13 -6.43 -9.02
CA GLY A 247 -8.37 -6.48 -9.81
C GLY A 247 -8.82 -5.12 -10.35
N ARG A 248 -8.78 -4.05 -9.54
CA ARG A 248 -9.20 -2.70 -10.00
C ARG A 248 -8.17 -2.10 -10.96
N LEU A 249 -6.88 -2.36 -10.74
CA LEU A 249 -5.84 -1.90 -11.64
C LEU A 249 -6.01 -2.51 -13.04
N ILE A 250 -6.29 -3.81 -13.14
CA ILE A 250 -6.55 -4.49 -14.41
C ILE A 250 -7.71 -3.84 -15.17
N ASP A 251 -8.83 -3.57 -14.50
CA ASP A 251 -9.96 -2.84 -15.10
C ASP A 251 -9.52 -1.49 -15.70
N PHE A 252 -8.72 -0.70 -14.95
CA PHE A 252 -8.21 0.58 -15.45
C PHE A 252 -7.24 0.46 -16.61
N LEU A 253 -6.43 -0.60 -16.66
CA LEU A 253 -5.54 -0.87 -17.79
C LEU A 253 -6.33 -1.30 -19.03
N GLU A 254 -7.31 -2.21 -18.88
CA GLU A 254 -8.19 -2.66 -19.98
C GLU A 254 -8.99 -1.52 -20.59
N SER A 255 -9.45 -0.61 -19.75
CA SER A 255 -10.24 0.56 -20.16
C SER A 255 -9.40 1.79 -20.49
N GLN A 256 -8.07 1.63 -20.57
CA GLN A 256 -7.11 2.67 -20.95
C GLN A 256 -7.24 3.96 -20.13
N ARG A 257 -7.63 3.84 -18.85
CA ARG A 257 -7.64 4.97 -17.91
C ARG A 257 -6.25 5.28 -17.37
N THR A 258 -5.35 4.31 -17.44
CA THR A 258 -3.91 4.48 -17.16
C THR A 258 -3.10 3.50 -18.01
N ASN A 259 -1.78 3.59 -17.92
CA ASN A 259 -0.83 2.66 -18.53
C ASN A 259 0.38 2.51 -17.58
N LEU A 260 1.23 1.50 -17.78
CA LEU A 260 2.40 1.28 -16.91
C LEU A 260 3.74 1.52 -17.62
N ARG A 261 3.74 2.28 -18.72
CA ARG A 261 4.95 2.52 -19.54
C ARG A 261 6.05 3.27 -18.81
N ARG A 262 5.66 4.15 -17.88
CA ARG A 262 6.55 4.94 -17.02
C ARG A 262 6.93 4.22 -15.71
N VAL A 263 6.31 3.08 -15.40
CA VAL A 263 6.59 2.37 -14.15
C VAL A 263 8.01 1.82 -14.19
N THR A 264 8.81 2.28 -13.26
CA THR A 264 10.24 1.95 -13.13
C THR A 264 10.60 1.49 -11.73
N TYR A 265 9.67 1.62 -10.78
CA TYR A 265 9.79 1.14 -9.41
C TYR A 265 8.48 0.42 -9.04
N LEU A 266 8.57 -0.90 -8.87
CA LEU A 266 7.44 -1.78 -8.59
C LEU A 266 7.58 -2.35 -7.18
N VAL A 267 6.53 -2.20 -6.38
CA VAL A 267 6.45 -2.75 -5.03
C VAL A 267 5.31 -3.76 -4.95
N LEU A 268 5.59 -4.93 -4.39
CA LEU A 268 4.59 -5.92 -3.98
C LEU A 268 4.62 -5.99 -2.46
N ASP A 269 3.60 -5.44 -1.80
CA ASP A 269 3.48 -5.48 -0.33
C ASP A 269 2.52 -6.60 0.10
N GLU A 270 2.85 -7.27 1.21
CA GLU A 270 2.21 -8.53 1.63
C GLU A 270 2.13 -9.57 0.49
N ALA A 271 3.27 -9.85 -0.15
CA ALA A 271 3.34 -10.71 -1.34
C ALA A 271 2.83 -12.15 -1.10
N ASP A 272 3.12 -12.73 0.05
CA ASP A 272 2.56 -14.00 0.53
C ASP A 272 1.03 -13.98 0.53
N ARG A 273 0.45 -12.96 1.16
CA ARG A 273 -1.00 -12.82 1.24
C ARG A 273 -1.66 -12.61 -0.12
N MET A 274 -0.99 -11.89 -1.03
CA MET A 274 -1.50 -11.76 -2.39
C MET A 274 -1.58 -13.12 -3.11
N LEU A 275 -0.61 -14.01 -2.87
CA LEU A 275 -0.63 -15.37 -3.41
C LEU A 275 -1.71 -16.23 -2.75
N ASP A 276 -1.87 -16.16 -1.43
CA ASP A 276 -2.94 -16.88 -0.70
C ASP A 276 -4.34 -16.51 -1.19
N MET A 277 -4.53 -15.25 -1.59
CA MET A 277 -5.79 -14.75 -2.17
C MET A 277 -5.98 -15.12 -3.65
N GLY A 278 -5.02 -15.83 -4.25
CA GLY A 278 -5.07 -16.23 -5.65
C GLY A 278 -4.83 -15.09 -6.64
N PHE A 279 -4.15 -14.00 -6.23
CA PHE A 279 -3.85 -12.89 -7.12
C PHE A 279 -2.66 -13.12 -8.05
N GLU A 280 -1.96 -14.26 -7.95
CA GLU A 280 -0.79 -14.56 -8.79
C GLU A 280 -1.04 -14.32 -10.29
N PRO A 281 -2.14 -14.83 -10.91
CA PRO A 281 -2.37 -14.60 -12.34
C PRO A 281 -2.59 -13.12 -12.67
N GLN A 282 -3.20 -12.36 -11.74
CA GLN A 282 -3.44 -10.92 -11.90
C GLN A 282 -2.13 -10.14 -11.79
N ILE A 283 -1.27 -10.49 -10.84
CA ILE A 283 0.08 -9.90 -10.69
C ILE A 283 0.90 -10.13 -11.95
N ARG A 284 0.94 -11.36 -12.47
CA ARG A 284 1.66 -11.68 -13.72
C ARG A 284 1.13 -10.90 -14.91
N LYS A 285 -0.19 -10.71 -14.98
CA LYS A 285 -0.82 -9.92 -16.05
C LYS A 285 -0.52 -8.43 -15.94
N ILE A 286 -0.45 -7.87 -14.74
CA ILE A 286 -0.07 -6.47 -14.53
C ILE A 286 1.41 -6.27 -14.86
N THR A 287 2.28 -7.14 -14.35
CA THR A 287 3.74 -7.02 -14.51
C THR A 287 4.21 -7.21 -15.95
N SER A 288 3.49 -7.98 -16.77
CA SER A 288 3.76 -8.07 -18.22
C SER A 288 3.52 -6.75 -18.97
N GLN A 289 2.72 -5.83 -18.39
CA GLN A 289 2.47 -4.48 -18.91
C GLN A 289 3.52 -3.47 -18.43
N ILE A 290 4.56 -3.90 -17.69
CA ILE A 290 5.62 -3.04 -17.20
C ILE A 290 6.92 -3.38 -17.92
N ARG A 291 7.73 -2.35 -18.21
CA ARG A 291 9.07 -2.50 -18.78
C ARG A 291 9.94 -3.48 -17.95
N PRO A 292 10.78 -4.30 -18.60
CA PRO A 292 11.55 -5.36 -17.94
C PRO A 292 12.76 -4.81 -17.15
N ASP A 293 13.19 -3.59 -17.46
CA ASP A 293 14.28 -2.91 -16.78
C ASP A 293 13.81 -2.08 -15.59
N ARG A 294 12.60 -2.27 -15.06
CA ARG A 294 12.17 -1.70 -13.77
C ARG A 294 13.03 -2.19 -12.59
N GLN A 295 12.90 -1.56 -11.43
CA GLN A 295 13.30 -2.11 -10.14
C GLN A 295 12.10 -2.76 -9.47
N THR A 296 12.27 -3.95 -8.89
CA THR A 296 11.20 -4.74 -8.27
C THR A 296 11.54 -5.04 -6.81
N LEU A 297 10.64 -4.66 -5.90
CA LEU A 297 10.78 -4.84 -4.46
C LEU A 297 9.61 -5.64 -3.92
N LEU A 298 9.88 -6.81 -3.34
CA LEU A 298 8.88 -7.66 -2.70
C LEU A 298 9.03 -7.54 -1.19
N TRP A 299 7.91 -7.30 -0.51
CA TRP A 299 7.85 -7.17 0.94
C TRP A 299 6.83 -8.15 1.48
N SER A 300 7.21 -8.89 2.51
CA SER A 300 6.35 -9.90 3.10
C SER A 300 6.72 -10.16 4.56
N ALA A 301 5.79 -10.76 5.31
CA ALA A 301 6.08 -11.29 6.64
C ALA A 301 6.59 -12.72 6.59
N THR A 302 6.33 -13.46 5.50
CA THR A 302 6.67 -14.88 5.37
C THR A 302 7.35 -15.16 4.02
N TRP A 303 8.05 -16.29 3.92
CA TRP A 303 8.81 -16.64 2.71
C TRP A 303 8.58 -18.07 2.19
N PRO A 304 7.32 -18.43 1.87
CA PRO A 304 7.00 -19.76 1.35
C PRO A 304 7.47 -19.93 -0.11
N LYS A 305 7.42 -21.18 -0.63
CA LYS A 305 7.97 -21.54 -1.95
C LYS A 305 7.30 -20.80 -3.10
N GLU A 306 6.03 -20.47 -2.93
CA GLU A 306 5.19 -19.74 -3.87
C GLU A 306 5.71 -18.31 -4.05
N VAL A 307 6.04 -17.62 -2.95
CA VAL A 307 6.63 -16.27 -2.99
C VAL A 307 8.04 -16.31 -3.58
N GLN A 308 8.83 -17.35 -3.27
CA GLN A 308 10.13 -17.57 -3.91
C GLN A 308 10.00 -17.71 -5.43
N GLY A 309 9.00 -18.45 -5.90
CA GLY A 309 8.68 -18.59 -7.32
C GLY A 309 8.32 -17.25 -7.95
N LEU A 310 7.43 -16.49 -7.30
CA LEU A 310 7.04 -15.16 -7.76
C LEU A 310 8.25 -14.22 -7.87
N ALA A 311 9.13 -14.21 -6.87
CA ALA A 311 10.31 -13.35 -6.86
C ALA A 311 11.28 -13.69 -8.01
N ARG A 312 11.52 -14.98 -8.26
CA ARG A 312 12.37 -15.42 -9.38
C ARG A 312 11.82 -14.99 -10.73
N ASP A 313 10.50 -14.95 -10.88
CA ASP A 313 9.87 -14.63 -12.16
C ASP A 313 9.73 -13.11 -12.39
N LEU A 314 9.59 -12.33 -11.30
CA LEU A 314 9.36 -10.89 -11.38
C LEU A 314 10.65 -10.06 -11.34
N CYS A 315 11.67 -10.52 -10.63
CA CYS A 315 12.96 -9.85 -10.53
C CYS A 315 13.83 -10.16 -11.75
N ARG A 316 14.60 -9.17 -12.20
CA ARG A 316 15.46 -9.30 -13.38
C ARG A 316 16.74 -10.08 -13.08
N GLU A 317 17.30 -9.84 -11.91
CA GLU A 317 18.51 -10.49 -11.40
C GLU A 317 18.22 -11.17 -10.06
N GLU A 318 19.20 -11.91 -9.54
CA GLU A 318 19.09 -12.49 -8.20
C GLU A 318 18.87 -11.35 -7.18
N PRO A 319 17.66 -11.26 -6.58
CA PRO A 319 17.33 -10.14 -5.72
C PRO A 319 18.12 -10.24 -4.41
N VAL A 320 18.41 -9.09 -3.82
CA VAL A 320 18.93 -9.06 -2.44
C VAL A 320 17.82 -9.50 -1.50
N HIS A 321 18.01 -10.65 -0.85
CA HIS A 321 17.05 -11.18 0.11
C HIS A 321 17.51 -10.86 1.53
N ILE A 322 16.79 -9.93 2.16
CA ILE A 322 16.98 -9.49 3.54
C ILE A 322 15.90 -10.15 4.39
N ASN A 323 16.31 -10.82 5.46
CA ASN A 323 15.41 -11.33 6.49
C ASN A 323 15.73 -10.68 7.83
N VAL A 324 14.72 -10.09 8.48
CA VAL A 324 14.83 -9.54 9.83
C VAL A 324 14.11 -10.46 10.80
N GLY A 325 14.79 -10.84 11.87
CA GLY A 325 14.31 -11.80 12.86
C GLY A 325 14.70 -13.23 12.51
N THR A 326 13.98 -14.21 13.06
CA THR A 326 14.32 -15.62 12.85
C THR A 326 13.92 -16.06 11.42
N LEU A 327 14.75 -16.90 10.79
CA LEU A 327 14.46 -17.51 9.48
C LEU A 327 13.26 -18.49 9.50
N THR A 328 12.84 -18.92 10.68
CA THR A 328 11.66 -19.76 10.87
C THR A 328 10.44 -18.89 11.18
N LEU A 329 9.27 -19.30 10.69
CA LEU A 329 7.97 -18.68 10.99
C LEU A 329 7.83 -18.50 12.50
N LYS A 330 8.00 -17.28 12.99
CA LYS A 330 7.76 -16.90 14.37
C LYS A 330 6.84 -15.68 14.37
N ALA A 331 5.78 -15.77 15.15
CA ALA A 331 4.93 -14.63 15.45
C ALA A 331 5.73 -13.55 16.21
N CYS A 332 5.27 -12.31 16.15
CA CYS A 332 5.93 -11.17 16.77
C CYS A 332 6.18 -11.42 18.26
N HIS A 333 7.42 -11.19 18.71
CA HIS A 333 7.86 -11.42 20.09
C HIS A 333 7.17 -10.50 21.10
N ASN A 334 6.64 -9.36 20.64
CA ASN A 334 5.88 -8.41 21.46
C ASN A 334 4.43 -8.83 21.69
N VAL A 335 4.00 -9.98 21.15
CA VAL A 335 2.65 -10.51 21.33
C VAL A 335 2.69 -11.72 22.27
N THR A 336 2.14 -11.55 23.49
CA THR A 336 1.89 -12.67 24.40
C THR A 336 0.78 -13.54 23.84
N GLN A 337 1.09 -14.81 23.58
CA GLN A 337 0.16 -15.76 22.97
C GLN A 337 -0.41 -16.71 24.02
N TYR A 338 -1.74 -16.77 24.10
CA TYR A 338 -2.49 -17.74 24.91
C TYR A 338 -3.29 -18.65 23.98
N VAL A 339 -3.27 -19.95 24.25
CA VAL A 339 -4.03 -20.95 23.48
C VAL A 339 -4.96 -21.69 24.43
N ASP A 340 -6.26 -21.44 24.29
CA ASP A 340 -7.31 -22.15 25.04
C ASP A 340 -7.88 -23.28 24.15
N VAL A 341 -7.69 -24.53 24.58
CA VAL A 341 -8.27 -25.70 23.93
C VAL A 341 -9.66 -25.95 24.50
N VAL A 342 -10.70 -25.70 23.70
CA VAL A 342 -12.11 -25.83 24.08
C VAL A 342 -12.92 -26.48 22.97
N GLN A 343 -14.09 -27.03 23.31
CA GLN A 343 -15.04 -27.51 22.31
C GLN A 343 -15.74 -26.36 21.59
N GLU A 344 -16.23 -26.60 20.37
CA GLU A 344 -16.83 -25.56 19.52
C GLU A 344 -18.00 -24.84 20.20
N TYR A 345 -18.83 -25.57 20.94
CA TYR A 345 -19.98 -25.02 21.65
C TYR A 345 -19.58 -24.15 22.86
N GLU A 346 -18.38 -24.35 23.41
CA GLU A 346 -17.87 -23.62 24.59
C GLU A 346 -17.21 -22.29 24.21
N LYS A 347 -16.79 -22.14 22.95
CA LYS A 347 -16.09 -20.93 22.46
C LYS A 347 -16.84 -19.64 22.77
N ARG A 348 -18.17 -19.65 22.67
CA ARG A 348 -19.00 -18.46 22.90
C ARG A 348 -18.97 -18.00 24.36
N ASP A 349 -19.13 -18.92 25.30
CA ASP A 349 -19.12 -18.58 26.72
C ASP A 349 -17.70 -18.27 27.19
N ARG A 350 -16.69 -18.97 26.66
CA ARG A 350 -15.29 -18.66 26.90
C ARG A 350 -14.92 -17.25 26.43
N LEU A 351 -15.40 -16.86 25.25
CA LEU A 351 -15.19 -15.50 24.72
C LEU A 351 -15.82 -14.44 25.63
N LYS A 352 -17.04 -14.66 26.14
CA LYS A 352 -17.67 -13.72 27.10
C LYS A 352 -16.82 -13.55 28.36
N GLN A 353 -16.36 -14.64 28.96
CA GLN A 353 -15.49 -14.60 30.14
C GLN A 353 -14.15 -13.87 29.86
N LEU A 354 -13.59 -14.04 28.66
CA LEU A 354 -12.39 -13.31 28.24
C LEU A 354 -12.67 -11.82 28.09
N LEU A 355 -13.79 -11.46 27.45
CA LEU A 355 -14.19 -10.07 27.28
C LEU A 355 -14.46 -9.39 28.63
N GLU A 356 -15.15 -10.04 29.57
CA GLU A 356 -15.37 -9.51 30.93
C GLU A 356 -14.06 -9.18 31.67
N ARG A 357 -13.00 -9.97 31.44
CA ARG A 357 -11.69 -9.74 32.06
C ARG A 357 -10.88 -8.64 31.39
N VAL A 358 -11.04 -8.47 30.08
CA VAL A 358 -10.19 -7.60 29.25
C VAL A 358 -10.89 -6.30 28.84
N MET A 359 -12.20 -6.17 29.07
CA MET A 359 -12.94 -4.93 28.82
C MET A 359 -12.66 -3.85 29.87
N ASP A 360 -11.45 -3.32 29.82
CA ASP A 360 -11.02 -2.12 30.55
C ASP A 360 -11.10 -0.85 29.68
N GLY A 361 -11.66 -0.95 28.47
CA GLY A 361 -11.67 0.10 27.45
C GLY A 361 -10.59 -0.05 26.38
N SER A 362 -9.79 -1.13 26.42
CA SER A 362 -8.83 -1.47 25.39
C SER A 362 -9.47 -1.77 24.03
N LYS A 363 -8.71 -1.52 22.95
CA LYS A 363 -9.12 -1.90 21.58
C LYS A 363 -8.94 -3.41 21.40
N LEU A 364 -10.02 -4.09 21.01
CA LEU A 364 -10.06 -5.54 20.81
C LEU A 364 -10.40 -5.88 19.36
N LEU A 365 -9.71 -6.86 18.80
CA LEU A 365 -9.98 -7.41 17.46
C LEU A 365 -10.23 -8.90 17.58
N ILE A 366 -11.43 -9.34 17.17
CA ILE A 366 -11.85 -10.75 17.22
C ILE A 366 -11.96 -11.27 15.79
N PHE A 367 -11.18 -12.29 15.47
CA PHE A 367 -11.22 -12.95 14.17
C PHE A 367 -12.18 -14.14 14.20
N THR A 368 -12.94 -14.32 13.12
CA THR A 368 -13.84 -15.45 12.90
C THR A 368 -13.62 -16.00 11.50
N ASP A 369 -13.85 -17.30 11.32
CA ASP A 369 -13.55 -17.99 10.06
C ASP A 369 -14.48 -17.59 8.90
N THR A 370 -15.73 -17.24 9.19
CA THR A 370 -16.71 -16.89 8.14
C THR A 370 -17.37 -15.53 8.38
N LYS A 371 -17.77 -14.87 7.29
CA LYS A 371 -18.54 -13.61 7.34
C LYS A 371 -19.83 -13.75 8.15
N ARG A 372 -20.56 -14.85 7.95
CA ARG A 372 -21.79 -15.15 8.72
C ARG A 372 -21.48 -15.30 10.21
N GLY A 373 -20.40 -15.99 10.56
CA GLY A 373 -19.94 -16.12 11.94
C GLY A 373 -19.62 -14.77 12.58
N ALA A 374 -18.97 -13.85 11.85
CA ALA A 374 -18.71 -12.49 12.31
C ALA A 374 -20.02 -11.72 12.60
N ASP A 375 -20.99 -11.79 11.69
CA ASP A 375 -22.29 -11.11 11.83
C ASP A 375 -23.10 -11.66 13.01
N ASP A 376 -23.16 -12.98 13.15
CA ASP A 376 -23.86 -13.66 14.25
C ASP A 376 -23.22 -13.37 15.59
N LEU A 377 -21.88 -13.38 15.66
CA LEU A 377 -21.15 -13.04 16.86
C LEU A 377 -21.38 -11.58 17.25
N THR A 378 -21.30 -10.66 16.28
CA THR A 378 -21.55 -9.23 16.50
C THR A 378 -22.96 -8.98 17.02
N ARG A 379 -23.98 -9.66 16.45
CA ARG A 379 -25.36 -9.56 16.93
C ARG A 379 -25.48 -10.09 18.36
N THR A 380 -24.89 -11.24 18.64
CA THR A 380 -24.90 -11.85 19.97
C THR A 380 -24.27 -10.95 21.02
N LEU A 381 -23.11 -10.36 20.73
CA LEU A 381 -22.41 -9.46 21.64
C LEU A 381 -23.19 -8.14 21.85
N ARG A 382 -23.89 -7.63 20.83
CA ARG A 382 -24.73 -6.42 20.97
C ARG A 382 -26.04 -6.67 21.71
N CYS A 383 -26.68 -7.82 21.48
CA CYS A 383 -27.99 -8.14 22.06
C CYS A 383 -27.90 -8.82 23.43
N GLY A 384 -26.85 -9.59 23.69
CA GLY A 384 -26.69 -10.42 24.89
C GLY A 384 -25.87 -9.80 26.02
N TRP A 385 -25.42 -8.55 25.89
CA TRP A 385 -24.65 -7.83 26.93
C TRP A 385 -25.50 -6.85 27.77
N LEU A 386 -26.75 -6.57 27.36
CA LEU A 386 -27.68 -5.67 28.05
C LEU A 386 -28.78 -6.42 28.83
N GLY A 387 -28.61 -7.73 29.04
CA GLY A 387 -29.55 -8.59 29.77
C GLY A 387 -29.05 -8.92 31.16
#